data_AF-A0A2X1QCD1-F1
#
_entry.id   AF-A0A2X1QCD1-F1
#
_cell.length_a   1.000
_cell.length_b   1.000
_cell.length_c   1.000
_cell.angle_alpha   90.00
_cell.angle_beta   90.00
_cell.angle_gamma   90.00
#
_symmetry.space_group_name_H-M   'P 1'
#
loop_
_entity.id
_entity.type
_entity.pdbx_description
1 polymer ?
#
loop_
_entity_poly.entity_id
_entity_poly.type
_entity_poly.pdbx_seq_one_letter_code
_entity_poly.pdbx_strand_id
1 'polypeptide(L)' 'MSGFEANFDGLVGPTHHYAGLSVGNEASQNNRDGLSNPKKAALQGLYK' A
#
# COMPACT_ATOMS: atom_id res chain seq x y z
N MET A 1 -4.29 3.72 -34.70
CA MET A 1 -3.48 4.02 -33.51
C MET A 1 -3.20 2.72 -32.78
N SER A 2 -1.94 2.39 -32.53
CA SER A 2 -1.58 1.31 -31.60
C SER A 2 -1.69 1.86 -30.18
N GLY A 3 -2.40 1.18 -29.29
CA GLY A 3 -2.38 1.49 -27.87
C GLY A 3 -1.08 1.04 -27.22
N PHE A 4 -0.81 1.56 -26.03
CA PHE A 4 0.25 1.08 -25.14
C PHE A 4 -0.33 0.96 -23.73
N GLU A 5 0.21 0.03 -22.94
CA GLU A 5 -0.14 -0.10 -21.54
C GLU A 5 0.57 1.00 -20.74
N ALA A 6 -0.19 1.73 -19.93
CA ALA A 6 0.34 2.74 -19.04
C ALA A 6 0.08 2.30 -17.60
N ASN A 7 1.12 2.35 -16.76
CA ASN A 7 0.98 2.07 -15.34
C ASN A 7 0.42 3.30 -14.63
N PHE A 8 -0.63 3.10 -13.84
CA PHE A 8 -1.20 4.09 -12.95
C PHE A 8 -1.06 3.60 -11.52
N ASP A 9 -0.03 4.06 -10.82
CA ASP A 9 0.22 3.69 -9.44
C ASP A 9 -0.66 4.47 -8.45
N GLY A 10 -1.03 3.83 -7.34
CA GLY A 10 -1.77 4.47 -6.26
C GLY A 10 -0.85 5.22 -5.31
N LEU A 11 -1.18 6.48 -4.99
CA LEU A 11 -0.50 7.25 -3.96
C LEU A 11 -0.99 6.82 -2.56
N VAL A 12 -0.09 6.30 -1.74
CA VAL A 12 -0.43 5.87 -0.36
C VAL A 12 -0.87 7.08 0.48
N GLY A 13 -2.04 6.96 1.11
CA GLY A 13 -2.64 8.03 1.91
C GLY A 13 -2.06 8.18 3.33
N PRO A 14 -2.34 9.31 4.01
CA PRO A 14 -1.78 9.62 5.33
C PRO A 14 -2.32 8.72 6.45
N THR A 15 -3.46 8.05 6.23
CA THR A 15 -4.09 7.11 7.17
C THR A 15 -3.61 5.67 7.00
N HIS A 16 -2.53 5.42 6.27
CA HIS A 16 -1.99 4.08 6.10
C HIS A 16 -1.65 3.42 7.44
N HIS A 17 -2.24 2.26 7.73
CA HIS A 17 -2.08 1.52 8.99
C HIS A 17 -2.36 0.03 8.80
N TYR A 18 -2.01 -0.78 9.82
CA TYR A 18 -2.19 -2.22 9.80
C TYR A 18 -3.28 -2.66 10.79
N ALA A 19 -4.55 -2.68 10.37
CA ALA A 19 -5.67 -3.07 11.24
C ALA A 19 -6.09 -4.55 11.12
N GLY A 20 -5.48 -5.33 10.22
CA GLY A 20 -5.82 -6.75 10.03
C GLY A 20 -7.26 -7.00 9.56
N LEU A 21 -7.84 -6.08 8.79
CA LEU A 21 -9.25 -6.11 8.38
C LEU A 21 -9.55 -7.14 7.28
N SER A 22 -8.54 -7.60 6.55
CA SER A 22 -8.71 -8.51 5.41
C SER A 22 -8.56 -9.97 5.84
N VAL A 23 -9.68 -10.60 6.19
CA VAL A 23 -9.75 -12.03 6.51
C VAL A 23 -9.27 -12.86 5.32
N GLY A 24 -8.36 -13.80 5.56
CA GLY A 24 -7.71 -14.61 4.52
C GLY A 24 -6.44 -14.00 3.92
N ASN A 25 -6.15 -12.70 4.17
CA ASN A 25 -4.87 -12.10 3.83
C ASN A 25 -3.89 -12.28 5.01
N GLU A 26 -2.95 -13.21 4.88
CA GLU A 26 -1.96 -13.50 5.92
C GLU A 26 -1.10 -12.27 6.25
N ALA A 27 -0.70 -11.47 5.27
CA ALA A 27 0.09 -10.26 5.52
C ALA A 27 -0.71 -9.22 6.32
N SER A 28 -2.00 -9.04 6.03
CA SER A 28 -2.87 -8.14 6.80
C SER A 28 -3.01 -8.60 8.25
N GLN A 29 -3.25 -9.90 8.44
CA GLN A 29 -3.47 -10.49 9.77
C GLN A 29 -2.18 -10.53 10.61
N ASN A 30 -1.06 -10.93 10.01
CA ASN A 30 0.21 -11.10 10.72
C ASN A 30 0.84 -9.76 11.14
N ASN A 31 0.55 -8.67 10.41
CA ASN A 31 1.05 -7.33 10.73
C ASN A 31 0.04 -6.49 11.53
N ARG A 32 -1.08 -7.08 11.95
CA ARG A 32 -2.14 -6.39 12.69
C ARG A 32 -1.59 -5.69 13.93
N ASP A 33 -2.08 -4.46 14.14
CA ASP A 33 -1.71 -3.56 15.24
C ASP A 33 -0.21 -3.16 15.25
N GLY A 34 0.53 -3.50 14.18
CA GLY A 34 1.89 -3.03 13.98
C GLY A 34 1.98 -1.53 13.71
N LEU A 35 3.10 -0.92 14.10
CA LEU A 35 3.36 0.50 13.79
C LEU A 35 3.52 0.70 12.28
N SER A 36 2.74 1.61 11.71
CA SER A 36 2.89 2.04 10.33
C SER A 36 3.73 3.32 10.21
N ASN A 37 4.22 3.58 8.99
CA ASN A 37 4.87 4.85 8.66
C ASN A 37 4.32 5.36 7.31
N PRO A 38 3.21 6.12 7.32
CA PRO A 38 2.53 6.57 6.10
C PRO A 38 3.44 7.34 5.15
N LYS A 39 4.27 8.24 5.68
CA LYS A 39 5.23 9.03 4.88
C LYS A 39 6.23 8.12 4.16
N LYS A 40 6.81 7.15 4.88
CA LYS A 40 7.75 6.19 4.28
C LYS A 40 7.05 5.33 3.21
N ALA A 41 5.84 4.86 3.46
CA ALA A 41 5.09 4.06 2.50
C ALA A 41 4.77 4.84 1.20
N ALA A 42 4.40 6.11 1.31
CA ALA A 42 4.22 6.98 0.15
C ALA A 42 5.54 7.19 -0.63
N LEU A 43 6.64 7.48 0.08
CA LEU A 43 7.95 7.64 -0.56
C LEU A 43 8.41 6.36 -1.26
N GLN A 44 8.17 5.19 -0.67
CA GLN A 44 8.47 3.90 -1.31
C GLN A 44 7.69 3.71 -2.61
N GLY A 45 6.40 4.09 -2.65
CA GLY A 45 5.61 4.05 -3.87
C GLY A 45 6.09 5.03 -4.95
N LEU A 46 6.60 6.20 -4.56
CA LEU A 46 7.15 7.20 -5.49
C LEU A 46 8.53 6.82 -6.05
N TYR A 47 9.31 6.01 -5.33
CA TYR A 47 10.65 5.57 -5.75
C TYR A 47 10.69 4.21 -6.47
N LYS A 48 9.53 3.59 -6.68
CA LYS A 48 9.39 2.26 -7.30
C LYS A 48 9.86 2.24 -8.76
#